data_AF-A0A5S5C2P5-F1
#
_entry.id   AF-A0A5S5C2P5-F1
#
_cell.length_a   1.000
_cell.length_b   1.000
_cell.length_c   1.000
_cell.angle_alpha   90.00
_cell.angle_beta   90.00
_cell.angle_gamma   90.00
#
_symmetry.space_group_name_H-M   'P 1'
#
loop_
_entity.id
_entity.type
_entity.pdbx_description
1 polymer ?
#
loop_
_entity_poly.entity_id
_entity_poly.type
_entity_poly.pdbx_seq_one_letter_code
_entity_poly.pdbx_strand_id
1 'polypeptide(L)'
;MGYKLKRSFNILLIILITYCVLSVVRSFGLLFLAYSDNYFYNFDFGKEQFSEKRFIYDKVYFLVTYILGLIVSVSIKRFFNIDWLFYIICMTLGLGVFVLFDAYYVRPIFALFNNVRTNIWLQVVVFISIASITIITKNRLYSVD
;
A
#
# COMPACT_ATOMS: atom_id res chain seq x y z
N MET A 1 -30.75 0.03 0.94
CA MET A 1 -29.70 -0.36 -0.05
C MET A 1 -29.75 -1.89 -0.22
N GLY A 2 -29.99 -2.42 -1.43
CA GLY A 2 -30.16 -3.88 -1.62
C GLY A 2 -28.93 -4.69 -1.19
N TYR A 3 -29.13 -5.91 -0.67
CA TYR A 3 -28.07 -6.80 -0.15
C TYR A 3 -26.87 -6.97 -1.11
N LYS A 4 -27.15 -7.10 -2.41
CA LYS A 4 -26.12 -7.21 -3.46
C LYS A 4 -25.23 -5.97 -3.54
N LEU A 5 -25.80 -4.77 -3.40
CA LEU A 5 -25.06 -3.51 -3.49
C LEU A 5 -24.13 -3.30 -2.27
N LYS A 6 -24.61 -3.65 -1.06
CA LYS A 6 -23.78 -3.63 0.16
C LYS A 6 -22.60 -4.62 0.04
N ARG A 7 -22.83 -5.80 -0.53
CA ARG A 7 -21.76 -6.80 -0.74
C ARG A 7 -20.71 -6.32 -1.74
N SER A 8 -21.12 -5.80 -2.90
CA SER A 8 -20.19 -5.26 -3.90
C SER A 8 -19.39 -4.08 -3.37
N PHE A 9 -20.01 -3.22 -2.56
CA PHE A 9 -19.34 -2.10 -1.93
C PHE A 9 -18.25 -2.57 -0.95
N ASN A 10 -18.55 -3.55 -0.07
CA ASN A 10 -17.56 -4.13 0.84
C ASN A 10 -16.34 -4.72 0.11
N ILE A 11 -16.54 -5.40 -1.03
CA ILE A 11 -15.44 -5.92 -1.85
C ILE A 11 -14.50 -4.80 -2.26
N LEU A 12 -15.06 -3.74 -2.85
CA LEU A 12 -14.30 -2.60 -3.34
C LEU A 12 -13.53 -1.89 -2.22
N LEU A 13 -14.15 -1.75 -1.05
CA LEU A 13 -13.50 -1.17 0.12
C LEU A 13 -12.32 -2.02 0.62
N ILE A 14 -12.45 -3.35 0.63
CA ILE A 14 -11.36 -4.25 1.07
C ILE A 14 -10.18 -4.15 0.10
N ILE A 15 -10.44 -4.19 -1.21
CA ILE A 15 -9.42 -4.04 -2.25
C ILE A 15 -8.70 -2.70 -2.06
N LEU A 16 -9.45 -1.61 -1.90
CA LEU A 16 -8.91 -0.26 -1.74
C LEU A 16 -8.07 -0.12 -0.46
N ILE A 17 -8.56 -0.62 0.68
CA ILE A 17 -7.82 -0.56 1.94
C ILE A 17 -6.55 -1.41 1.87
N THR A 18 -6.62 -2.61 1.29
CA THR A 18 -5.45 -3.48 1.12
C THR A 18 -4.37 -2.77 0.29
N TYR A 19 -4.78 -2.14 -0.82
CA TYR A 19 -3.89 -1.32 -1.65
C TYR A 19 -3.27 -0.15 -0.88
N CYS A 20 -4.07 0.59 -0.09
CA CYS A 20 -3.58 1.72 0.70
C CYS A 20 -2.57 1.26 1.77
N VAL A 21 -2.87 0.18 2.48
CA VAL A 21 -1.99 -0.39 3.50
C VAL A 21 -0.64 -0.79 2.90
N LEU A 22 -0.65 -1.56 1.81
CA LEU A 22 0.57 -1.96 1.12
C LEU A 22 1.39 -0.75 0.66
N SER A 23 0.72 0.28 0.14
CA SER A 23 1.37 1.52 -0.32
C SER A 23 1.99 2.32 0.83
N VAL A 24 1.33 2.39 1.99
CA VAL A 24 1.86 3.05 3.19
C VAL A 24 3.07 2.29 3.72
N VAL A 25 2.99 0.97 3.85
CA VAL A 25 4.10 0.14 4.33
C VAL A 25 5.31 0.24 3.38
N ARG A 26 5.09 0.17 2.06
CA ARG A 26 6.15 0.39 1.06
C ARG A 26 6.81 1.74 1.24
N SER A 27 6.02 2.80 1.36
CA SER A 27 6.54 4.15 1.51
C SER A 27 7.34 4.32 2.79
N PHE A 28 6.92 3.72 3.91
CA PHE A 28 7.76 3.70 5.12
C PHE A 28 9.05 2.91 4.93
N GLY A 29 9.01 1.78 4.23
CA GLY A 29 10.21 1.02 3.87
C GLY A 29 11.19 1.85 3.03
N LEU A 30 10.68 2.58 2.03
CA LEU A 30 11.46 3.50 1.22
C LEU A 30 12.05 4.66 2.02
N LEU A 31 11.27 5.26 2.94
CA LEU A 31 11.79 6.30 3.84
C LEU A 31 12.89 5.74 4.74
N PHE A 32 12.69 4.55 5.30
CA PHE A 32 13.71 3.88 6.11
C PHE A 32 15.01 3.74 5.32
N LEU A 33 14.95 3.25 4.07
CA LEU A 33 16.13 3.18 3.20
C LEU A 33 16.77 4.56 3.00
N ALA A 34 15.98 5.56 2.61
CA ALA A 34 16.44 6.91 2.31
C ALA A 34 17.10 7.64 3.50
N TYR A 35 16.71 7.30 4.74
CA TYR A 35 17.32 7.86 5.95
C TYR A 35 18.43 6.97 6.54
N SER A 36 18.48 5.68 6.19
CA SER A 36 19.47 4.73 6.71
C SER A 36 20.82 4.79 5.99
N ASP A 37 20.83 5.18 4.72
CA ASP A 37 22.03 5.19 3.90
C ASP A 37 22.01 6.38 2.93
N ASN A 38 23.11 7.14 2.89
CA ASN A 38 23.28 8.24 1.95
C ASN A 38 23.18 7.77 0.48
N TYR A 39 23.48 6.50 0.22
CA TYR A 39 23.29 5.88 -1.09
C TYR A 39 21.84 5.93 -1.58
N PHE A 40 20.87 5.71 -0.69
CA PHE A 40 19.45 5.75 -1.02
C PHE A 40 18.84 7.16 -0.87
N TYR A 41 19.63 8.16 -0.47
CA TYR A 41 19.14 9.50 -0.15
C TYR A 41 18.45 10.18 -1.33
N ASN A 42 19.01 10.00 -2.54
CA ASN A 42 18.46 10.52 -3.80
C ASN A 42 17.88 9.41 -4.70
N PHE A 43 17.97 8.13 -4.30
CA PHE A 43 17.66 6.98 -5.17
C PHE A 43 18.36 7.06 -6.55
N ASP A 44 19.53 7.68 -6.62
CA ASP A 44 20.33 7.82 -7.83
C ASP A 44 21.30 6.64 -7.94
N PHE A 45 20.82 5.58 -8.57
CA PHE A 45 21.51 4.30 -8.62
C PHE A 45 22.63 4.31 -9.67
N GLY A 46 23.83 4.76 -9.28
CA GLY A 46 25.05 4.53 -10.06
C GLY A 46 25.32 3.03 -10.28
N LYS A 47 25.77 2.64 -11.48
CA LYS A 47 25.87 1.23 -11.91
C LYS A 47 26.73 0.33 -11.00
N GLU A 48 27.73 0.87 -10.31
CA GLU A 48 28.73 0.06 -9.59
C GLU A 48 28.29 -0.39 -8.19
N GLN A 49 27.45 0.38 -7.49
CA GLN A 49 26.95 0.04 -6.14
C GLN A 49 25.56 -0.61 -6.16
N PHE A 50 24.93 -0.73 -7.34
CA PHE A 50 23.60 -1.29 -7.48
C PHE A 50 23.56 -2.78 -7.13
N SER A 51 24.58 -3.58 -7.43
CA SER A 51 24.52 -5.03 -7.16
C SER A 51 24.51 -5.36 -5.66
N GLU A 52 25.33 -4.67 -4.86
CA GLU A 52 25.46 -4.91 -3.41
C GLU A 52 24.25 -4.38 -2.63
N LYS A 53 23.76 -3.19 -3.01
CA LYS A 53 22.66 -2.51 -2.32
C LYS A 53 21.28 -2.94 -2.80
N ARG A 54 21.17 -3.56 -3.99
CA ARG A 54 19.93 -4.10 -4.53
C ARG A 54 19.29 -5.14 -3.62
N PHE A 55 20.08 -5.97 -2.96
CA PHE A 55 19.53 -6.97 -2.03
C PHE A 55 18.79 -6.32 -0.85
N ILE A 56 19.34 -5.25 -0.29
CA ILE A 56 18.72 -4.50 0.81
C ILE A 56 17.47 -3.77 0.31
N TYR A 57 17.58 -3.12 -0.86
CA TYR A 57 16.45 -2.48 -1.51
C TYR A 57 15.30 -3.47 -1.75
N ASP A 58 15.57 -4.61 -2.40
CA ASP A 58 14.55 -5.61 -2.73
C ASP A 58 13.92 -6.21 -1.47
N LYS A 59 14.71 -6.44 -0.41
CA LYS A 59 14.18 -6.91 0.88
C LYS A 59 13.22 -5.90 1.50
N VAL A 60 13.61 -4.64 1.60
CA VAL A 60 12.77 -3.63 2.28
C VAL A 60 11.58 -3.24 1.40
N TYR A 61 11.80 -3.05 0.10
CA TYR A 61 10.78 -2.63 -0.85
C TYR A 61 9.73 -3.72 -1.11
N PHE A 62 10.14 -4.98 -1.28
CA PHE A 62 9.24 -6.07 -1.62
C PHE A 62 8.92 -6.94 -0.42
N LEU A 63 9.91 -7.63 0.16
CA LEU A 63 9.66 -8.66 1.16
C LEU A 63 8.99 -8.10 2.42
N VAL A 64 9.56 -7.04 3.00
CA VAL A 64 9.02 -6.39 4.20
C VAL A 64 7.65 -5.78 3.91
N THR A 65 7.50 -5.08 2.78
CA THR A 65 6.22 -4.51 2.33
C THR A 65 5.13 -5.56 2.25
N TYR A 66 5.38 -6.69 1.60
CA TYR A 66 4.37 -7.73 1.42
C TYR A 66 4.03 -8.41 2.75
N ILE A 67 5.03 -8.78 3.56
CA ILE A 67 4.78 -9.45 4.84
C ILE A 67 4.00 -8.53 5.78
N LEU A 68 4.52 -7.32 6.04
CA LEU A 68 3.87 -6.39 6.97
C LEU A 68 2.54 -5.89 6.42
N GLY A 69 2.45 -5.59 5.12
CA GLY A 69 1.21 -5.15 4.50
C GLY A 69 0.12 -6.21 4.55
N LEU A 70 0.45 -7.49 4.38
CA LEU A 70 -0.51 -8.60 4.53
C LEU A 70 -0.93 -8.79 5.97
N ILE A 71 0.00 -8.74 6.94
CA ILE A 71 -0.34 -8.84 8.38
C ILE A 71 -1.32 -7.73 8.77
N VAL A 72 -1.02 -6.48 8.38
CA VAL A 72 -1.90 -5.34 8.67
C VAL A 72 -3.24 -5.51 7.95
N SER A 73 -3.25 -5.93 6.68
CA SER A 73 -4.49 -6.17 5.94
C SER A 73 -5.35 -7.27 6.57
N VAL A 74 -4.76 -8.36 7.06
CA VAL A 74 -5.48 -9.41 7.81
C VAL A 74 -6.07 -8.86 9.11
N SER A 75 -5.33 -8.03 9.85
CA SER A 75 -5.80 -7.43 11.11
C SER A 75 -7.06 -6.56 10.93
N ILE A 76 -7.24 -6.00 9.74
CA ILE A 76 -8.39 -5.14 9.40
C ILE A 76 -9.65 -5.96 9.10
N LYS A 77 -9.55 -7.29 8.94
CA LYS A 77 -10.72 -8.16 8.70
C LYS A 77 -11.84 -7.95 9.70
N ARG A 78 -11.52 -7.70 10.97
CA ARG A 78 -12.50 -7.47 12.04
C ARG A 78 -13.47 -6.33 11.75
N PHE A 79 -13.12 -5.40 10.86
CA PHE A 79 -13.97 -4.29 10.45
C PHE A 79 -14.96 -4.65 9.34
N PHE A 80 -14.85 -5.83 8.74
CA PHE A 80 -15.69 -6.30 7.64
C PHE A 80 -16.49 -7.55 8.05
N ASN A 81 -17.82 -7.47 7.92
CA ASN A 81 -18.71 -8.61 8.17
C ASN A 81 -18.84 -9.47 6.90
N ILE A 82 -17.74 -10.13 6.51
CA ILE A 82 -17.70 -11.07 5.39
C ILE A 82 -16.94 -12.35 5.74
N ASP A 83 -17.23 -13.42 5.01
CA ASP A 83 -16.56 -14.71 5.16
C ASP A 83 -15.05 -14.61 4.92
N TRP A 84 -14.28 -15.38 5.69
CA TRP A 84 -12.81 -15.39 5.62
C TRP A 84 -12.29 -15.74 4.22
N LEU A 85 -12.88 -16.74 3.56
CA LEU A 85 -12.51 -17.13 2.21
C LEU A 85 -12.68 -15.95 1.24
N PHE A 86 -13.81 -15.25 1.34
CA PHE A 86 -14.12 -14.12 0.48
C PHE A 86 -13.21 -12.91 0.77
N TYR A 87 -12.88 -12.70 2.05
CA TYR A 87 -11.93 -11.68 2.47
C TYR A 87 -10.53 -11.91 1.89
N ILE A 88 -10.04 -13.15 1.95
CA ILE A 88 -8.74 -13.54 1.38
C ILE A 88 -8.73 -13.29 -0.13
N ILE A 89 -9.79 -13.67 -0.85
CA ILE A 89 -9.89 -13.39 -2.29
C ILE A 89 -9.80 -11.87 -2.56
N CYS A 90 -10.53 -11.04 -1.80
CA CYS A 90 -10.51 -9.59 -1.95
C CYS A 90 -9.12 -9.00 -1.64
N MET A 91 -8.43 -9.50 -0.61
CA MET A 91 -7.05 -9.10 -0.31
C MET A 91 -6.10 -9.48 -1.44
N THR A 92 -6.20 -10.69 -1.99
CA THR A 92 -5.37 -11.12 -3.13
C THR A 92 -5.60 -10.24 -4.34
N LEU A 93 -6.84 -9.84 -4.61
CA LEU A 93 -7.15 -8.85 -5.66
C LEU A 93 -6.53 -7.48 -5.35
N GLY A 94 -6.62 -7.01 -4.10
CA GLY A 94 -5.96 -5.78 -3.65
C GLY A 94 -4.43 -5.82 -3.79
N LEU A 95 -3.80 -6.95 -3.49
CA LEU A 95 -2.37 -7.19 -3.72
C LEU A 95 -2.04 -7.16 -5.21
N GLY A 96 -2.86 -7.80 -6.06
CA GLY A 96 -2.71 -7.75 -7.51
C GLY A 96 -2.78 -6.33 -8.05
N VAL A 97 -3.76 -5.55 -7.61
CA VAL A 97 -3.89 -4.12 -7.95
C VAL A 97 -2.66 -3.34 -7.49
N PHE A 98 -2.18 -3.60 -6.26
CA PHE A 98 -0.96 -2.96 -5.75
C PHE A 98 0.26 -3.26 -6.62
N VAL A 99 0.53 -4.53 -6.93
CA VAL A 99 1.70 -4.94 -7.74
C VAL A 99 1.65 -4.29 -9.12
N LEU A 100 0.48 -4.29 -9.77
CA LEU A 100 0.30 -3.69 -11.09
C LEU A 100 0.50 -2.17 -11.03
N PHE A 101 -0.21 -1.47 -10.15
CA PHE A 101 -0.09 -0.01 -10.06
C PHE A 101 1.31 0.44 -9.63
N ASP A 102 1.94 -0.30 -8.72
CA ASP A 102 3.29 -0.03 -8.27
C ASP A 102 4.30 -0.12 -9.41
N ALA A 103 4.22 -1.19 -10.22
CA ALA A 103 5.13 -1.42 -11.34
C ALA A 103 4.93 -0.41 -12.47
N TYR A 104 3.70 -0.12 -12.86
CA TYR A 104 3.40 0.69 -14.06
C TYR A 104 3.32 2.19 -13.80
N TYR A 105 2.98 2.63 -12.59
CA TYR A 105 2.75 4.05 -12.30
C TYR A 105 3.66 4.57 -11.20
N VAL A 106 3.72 3.90 -10.04
CA VAL A 106 4.40 4.50 -8.88
C VAL A 106 5.92 4.52 -9.03
N ARG A 107 6.54 3.43 -9.48
CA ARG A 107 8.00 3.39 -9.68
C ARG A 107 8.50 4.42 -10.70
N PRO A 108 7.88 4.57 -11.89
CA PRO A 108 8.25 5.63 -12.82
C PRO A 108 8.08 7.03 -12.23
N ILE A 109 7.01 7.25 -11.45
CA ILE A 109 6.73 8.55 -10.82
C ILE A 109 7.85 8.95 -9.87
N PHE A 110 8.50 8.02 -9.14
CA PHE A 110 9.60 8.38 -8.25
C PHE A 110 10.80 9.03 -8.97
N ALA A 111 11.04 8.67 -10.24
CA ALA A 111 12.12 9.26 -11.04
C ALA A 111 11.86 10.71 -11.48
N LEU A 112 10.62 11.21 -11.33
CA LEU A 112 10.22 12.56 -11.76
C LEU A 112 10.43 13.64 -10.68
N PHE A 113 10.75 13.26 -9.44
CA PHE A 113 10.83 14.22 -8.33
C PHE A 113 12.26 14.52 -7.92
N ASN A 114 12.59 15.82 -7.87
CA ASN A 114 13.89 16.31 -7.40
C ASN A 114 14.14 16.00 -5.91
N ASN A 115 13.09 15.78 -5.11
CA ASN A 115 13.21 15.39 -3.71
C ASN A 115 12.37 14.14 -3.42
N VAL A 116 13.02 12.98 -3.52
CA VAL A 116 12.37 11.67 -3.39
C VAL A 116 11.74 11.47 -2.01
N ARG A 117 12.39 11.93 -0.93
CA ARG A 117 11.86 11.81 0.44
C ARG A 117 10.54 12.56 0.63
N THR A 118 10.44 13.77 0.07
CA THR A 118 9.20 14.57 0.14
C THR A 118 8.07 13.88 -0.63
N ASN A 119 8.38 13.31 -1.80
CA ASN A 119 7.40 12.54 -2.57
C ASN A 119 6.92 11.30 -1.82
N ILE A 120 7.84 10.53 -1.22
CA ILE A 120 7.47 9.34 -0.45
C ILE A 120 6.58 9.73 0.75
N TRP A 121 6.92 10.80 1.47
CA TRP A 121 6.06 11.33 2.55
C TRP A 121 4.68 11.75 2.06
N LEU A 122 4.60 12.42 0.90
CA LEU A 122 3.33 12.79 0.29
C LEU A 122 2.48 11.55 -0.01
N GLN A 123 3.08 10.47 -0.51
CA GLN A 123 2.36 9.21 -0.72
C GLN A 123 1.85 8.60 0.59
N VAL A 124 2.65 8.63 1.67
CA VAL A 124 2.18 8.19 3.01
C VAL A 124 0.92 8.96 3.41
N VAL A 125 0.97 10.30 3.33
CA VAL A 125 -0.16 11.16 3.71
C VAL A 125 -1.39 10.89 2.83
N VAL A 126 -1.21 10.77 1.52
CA VAL A 126 -2.30 10.52 0.57
C VAL A 126 -2.97 9.17 0.86
N PHE A 127 -2.21 8.09 0.99
CA PHE A 127 -2.81 6.76 1.20
C PHE A 127 -3.41 6.58 2.59
N ILE A 128 -2.84 7.21 3.63
CA ILE A 128 -3.48 7.27 4.96
C ILE A 128 -4.81 8.02 4.85
N SER A 129 -4.83 9.17 4.19
CA SER A 129 -6.06 9.98 4.02
C SER A 129 -7.14 9.19 3.28
N ILE A 130 -6.80 8.53 2.18
CA ILE A 130 -7.74 7.68 1.42
C ILE A 130 -8.25 6.54 2.32
N ALA A 131 -7.37 5.85 3.05
CA ALA A 131 -7.77 4.76 3.95
C ALA A 131 -8.73 5.26 5.04
N SER A 132 -8.43 6.40 5.68
CA SER A 132 -9.28 7.01 6.71
C SER A 132 -10.64 7.41 6.15
N ILE A 133 -10.68 8.09 5.00
CA ILE A 133 -11.94 8.46 4.32
C ILE A 133 -12.75 7.20 3.97
N THR A 134 -12.08 6.15 3.51
CA THR A 134 -12.72 4.87 3.16
C THR A 134 -13.40 4.23 4.38
N ILE A 135 -12.71 4.19 5.52
CA ILE A 135 -13.25 3.67 6.79
C ILE A 135 -14.42 4.53 7.29
N ILE A 136 -14.28 5.86 7.26
CA ILE A 136 -15.35 6.78 7.68
C ILE A 136 -16.59 6.61 6.80
N THR A 137 -16.40 6.55 5.48
CA THR A 137 -17.49 6.37 4.49
C THR A 137 -18.19 5.04 4.72
N LYS A 138 -17.43 3.96 4.95
CA LYS A 138 -17.98 2.66 5.32
C LYS A 138 -18.81 2.75 6.60
N ASN A 139 -18.31 3.39 7.66
CA ASN A 139 -19.06 3.47 8.92
C ASN A 139 -20.35 4.27 8.76
N ARG A 140 -20.34 5.39 8.03
CA ARG A 140 -21.54 6.21 7.78
C ARG A 140 -22.61 5.47 6.95
N LEU A 141 -22.21 4.73 5.92
CA LEU A 141 -23.16 3.99 5.08
C LEU A 141 -23.82 2.82 5.80
N TYR A 142 -23.18 2.28 6.83
CA TYR A 142 -23.66 1.12 7.60
C TYR A 142 -24.24 1.51 8.97
N SER A 143 -24.17 2.78 9.39
CA SER A 143 -24.83 3.29 10.58
C SER A 143 -26.23 3.86 10.30
N VAL A 144 -26.63 3.92 9.02
CA VAL A 144 -27.94 4.42 8.57
C VAL A 144 -28.96 3.28 8.42
N ASP A 145 -28.61 2.07 8.84
CA ASP A 145 -29.52 0.95 9.08
C ASP A 145 -29.51 0.59 10.58
#